data_AF-A0A964WYW7-F1
#
_entry.id   AF-A0A964WYW7-F1
#
_cell.length_a   1.000
_cell.length_b   1.000
_cell.length_c   1.000
_cell.angle_alpha   90.00
_cell.angle_beta   90.00
_cell.angle_gamma   90.00
#
_symmetry.space_group_name_H-M   'P 1'
#
loop_
_entity.id
_entity.type
_entity.pdbx_description
1 polymer ?
#
loop_
_entity_poly.entity_id
_entity_poly.type
_entity_poly.pdbx_seq_one_letter_code
_entity_poly.pdbx_strand_id
1 'polypeptide(L)'
;MLTIDDFIGTWRTVNFPGYVGNDENIITLHVSGAGLATLWKQEGQQTIIFAEGSLEIIDNNDGSFDLAIEGQAINQVYSSICGNLFIPNPSPSFISEIPEHGRRYFEKL
;
A
#
# COMPACT_ATOMS: atom_id res chain seq x y z
N MET A 1 9.03 13.05 8.69
CA MET A 1 7.90 13.43 7.82
C MET A 1 8.01 12.62 6.57
N LEU A 2 7.10 11.68 6.39
CA LEU A 2 6.99 10.91 5.16
C LEU A 2 6.46 11.77 4.03
N THR A 3 7.01 11.59 2.84
CA THR A 3 6.56 12.28 1.62
C THR A 3 6.34 11.28 0.50
N ILE A 4 5.71 11.75 -0.59
CA ILE A 4 5.42 10.91 -1.75
C ILE A 4 6.68 10.30 -2.36
N ASP A 5 7.82 11.00 -2.26
CA ASP A 5 9.12 10.56 -2.78
C ASP A 5 9.60 9.29 -2.08
N ASP A 6 9.28 9.11 -0.80
CA ASP A 6 9.58 7.89 -0.06
C ASP A 6 8.86 6.68 -0.67
N PHE A 7 7.67 6.90 -1.24
CA PHE A 7 6.77 5.88 -1.76
C PHE A 7 6.87 5.66 -3.28
N ILE A 8 7.57 6.50 -4.05
CA ILE A 8 7.78 6.27 -5.50
C ILE A 8 8.40 4.90 -5.75
N GLY A 9 7.73 4.05 -6.53
CA GLY A 9 8.18 2.70 -6.85
C GLY A 9 7.06 1.67 -6.80
N THR A 10 7.43 0.39 -6.80
CA THR A 10 6.47 -0.71 -6.69
C THR A 10 6.66 -1.41 -5.35
N TRP A 11 5.58 -1.54 -4.60
CA TRP A 11 5.52 -2.20 -3.31
C TRP A 11 4.66 -3.46 -3.45
N ARG A 12 5.12 -4.57 -2.91
CA ARG A 12 4.38 -5.84 -2.94
C ARG A 12 4.25 -6.42 -1.55
N THR A 13 3.12 -7.06 -1.30
CA THR A 13 2.97 -7.83 -0.08
C THR A 13 3.86 -9.06 -0.10
N VAL A 14 4.60 -9.27 0.98
CA VAL A 14 5.46 -10.44 1.19
C VAL A 14 5.01 -11.16 2.46
N ASN A 15 5.07 -12.50 2.45
CA ASN A 15 4.80 -13.29 3.65
C ASN A 15 5.86 -12.98 4.72
N PHE A 16 5.44 -12.36 5.82
CA PHE A 16 6.29 -12.04 6.96
C PHE A 16 5.64 -12.57 8.25
N PRO A 17 6.41 -13.13 9.21
CA PRO A 17 5.86 -13.66 10.46
C PRO A 17 4.94 -12.65 11.18
N GLY A 18 3.68 -13.01 11.38
CA GLY A 18 2.67 -12.16 12.02
C GLY A 18 1.94 -11.17 11.10
N TYR A 19 2.28 -11.13 9.81
CA TYR A 19 1.66 -10.26 8.78
C TYR A 19 1.24 -11.06 7.55
N VAL A 20 0.58 -12.19 7.79
CA VAL A 20 -0.09 -12.99 6.76
C VAL A 20 -1.53 -12.50 6.76
N GLY A 21 -1.95 -11.81 5.70
CA GLY A 21 -3.35 -11.44 5.62
C GLY A 21 -4.24 -12.68 5.42
N ASN A 22 -5.53 -12.46 5.23
CA ASN A 22 -6.51 -13.55 5.18
C ASN A 22 -6.52 -14.35 3.85
N ASP A 23 -5.64 -14.04 2.91
CA ASP A 23 -5.46 -14.77 1.65
C ASP A 23 -3.96 -14.81 1.23
N GLU A 24 -3.59 -15.76 0.37
CA GLU A 24 -2.22 -15.89 -0.18
C GLU A 24 -1.94 -14.92 -1.35
N ASN A 25 -2.82 -13.93 -1.59
CA ASN A 25 -2.71 -13.09 -2.77
C ASN A 25 -1.68 -11.97 -2.60
N ILE A 26 -0.94 -11.70 -3.67
CA ILE A 26 0.02 -10.59 -3.72
C ILE A 26 -0.74 -9.30 -4.06
N ILE A 27 -0.79 -8.38 -3.11
CA ILE A 27 -1.29 -7.02 -3.32
C ILE A 27 -0.11 -6.14 -3.69
N THR A 28 -0.31 -5.29 -4.69
CA THR A 28 0.71 -4.38 -5.21
C THR A 28 0.21 -2.94 -5.08
N LEU A 29 1.04 -2.08 -4.50
CA LEU A 29 0.91 -0.63 -4.58
C LEU A 29 2.00 -0.12 -5.52
N HIS A 30 1.61 0.45 -6.66
CA HIS A 30 2.54 1.13 -7.54
C HIS A 30 2.36 2.64 -7.39
N VAL A 31 3.45 3.39 -7.18
CA VAL A 31 3.47 4.84 -7.13
C VAL A 31 4.42 5.36 -8.19
N SER A 32 3.88 6.09 -9.16
CA SER A 32 4.64 6.72 -10.23
C SER A 32 5.48 7.90 -9.72
N GLY A 33 6.48 8.32 -10.50
CA GLY A 33 7.26 9.52 -10.19
C GLY A 33 6.47 10.84 -10.22
N ALA A 34 5.22 10.81 -10.69
CA ALA A 34 4.30 11.94 -10.63
C ALA A 34 3.38 11.90 -9.40
N GLY A 35 3.54 10.91 -8.53
CA GLY A 35 2.71 10.75 -7.34
C GLY A 35 1.36 10.08 -7.58
N LEU A 36 1.10 9.57 -8.77
CA LEU A 36 -0.08 8.74 -9.01
C LEU A 36 0.15 7.34 -8.46
N ALA A 37 -0.79 6.84 -7.66
CA ALA A 37 -0.79 5.51 -7.06
C ALA A 37 -1.88 4.61 -7.65
N THR A 38 -1.57 3.32 -7.72
CA THR A 38 -2.53 2.25 -8.04
C THR A 38 -2.33 1.10 -7.06
N LEU A 39 -3.38 0.75 -6.33
CA LEU A 39 -3.45 -0.40 -5.43
C LEU A 39 -4.28 -1.50 -6.09
N TRP A 40 -3.70 -2.69 -6.26
CA TRP A 40 -4.34 -3.78 -7.02
C TRP A 40 -3.84 -5.15 -6.59
N LYS A 41 -4.55 -6.20 -7.00
CA LYS A 41 -4.10 -7.59 -6.90
C LYS A 41 -4.37 -8.36 -8.20
N GLN A 42 -3.62 -9.44 -8.40
CA GLN A 42 -3.89 -10.39 -9.46
C GLN A 42 -4.64 -11.60 -8.92
N GLU A 43 -5.77 -11.94 -9.52
CA GLU A 43 -6.53 -13.16 -9.25
C GLU A 43 -6.58 -14.02 -10.52
N GLY A 44 -5.67 -14.99 -10.60
CA GLY A 44 -5.49 -15.81 -11.80
C GLY A 44 -5.10 -14.95 -13.02
N GLN A 45 -6.00 -14.83 -13.99
CA GLN A 45 -5.82 -14.00 -15.19
C GLN A 45 -6.44 -12.60 -15.08
N GLN A 46 -7.14 -12.30 -13.98
CA GLN A 46 -7.83 -11.03 -13.79
C GLN A 46 -7.01 -10.10 -12.89
N THR A 47 -7.01 -8.82 -13.23
CA THR A 47 -6.48 -7.76 -12.37
C THR A 47 -7.65 -7.06 -11.69
N ILE A 48 -7.62 -7.02 -10.36
CA ILE A 48 -8.60 -6.28 -9.56
C ILE A 48 -7.91 -5.03 -9.05
N ILE A 49 -8.36 -3.87 -9.54
CA ILE A 49 -7.90 -2.56 -9.07
C ILE A 49 -8.77 -2.16 -7.88
N PHE A 50 -8.14 -1.98 -6.73
CA PHE A 50 -8.81 -1.53 -5.52
C PHE A 50 -9.01 -0.02 -5.53
N ALA A 51 -7.94 0.72 -5.86
CA ALA A 51 -7.96 2.17 -6.00
C ALA A 51 -6.85 2.64 -6.95
N GLU A 52 -7.09 3.75 -7.64
CA GLU A 52 -6.11 4.46 -8.45
C GLU A 52 -6.37 5.97 -8.43
N GLY A 53 -5.32 6.78 -8.38
CA GLY A 53 -5.46 8.23 -8.23
C GLY A 53 -4.19 8.92 -7.74
N SER A 54 -4.32 10.19 -7.33
CA SER A 54 -3.22 10.92 -6.68
C SER A 54 -2.97 10.36 -5.29
N LEU A 55 -1.71 10.12 -4.94
CA LEU A 55 -1.35 9.71 -3.58
C LEU A 55 -1.15 10.94 -2.70
N GLU A 56 -1.86 10.97 -1.59
CA GLU A 56 -1.57 11.85 -0.45
C GLU A 56 -1.04 11.02 0.72
N ILE A 57 -0.13 11.62 1.48
CA ILE A 57 0.49 10.99 2.64
C ILE A 57 0.30 11.90 3.84
N ILE A 58 -0.32 11.34 4.88
CA ILE A 58 -0.57 12.02 6.15
C ILE A 58 0.30 11.35 7.20
N ASP A 59 1.40 11.99 7.59
CA ASP A 59 2.26 11.52 8.68
C ASP A 59 1.63 11.92 10.02
N ASN A 60 1.24 10.92 10.81
CA ASN A 60 0.53 11.12 12.08
C ASN A 60 1.47 11.46 13.24
N ASN A 61 2.79 11.48 13.02
CA ASN A 61 3.84 11.78 14.00
C ASN A 61 3.87 10.85 15.24
N ASP A 62 3.19 9.70 15.15
CA ASP A 62 3.17 8.65 16.19
C ASP A 62 3.77 7.32 15.69
N GLY A 63 4.38 7.33 14.50
CA GLY A 63 4.91 6.14 13.83
C GLY A 63 3.92 5.45 12.88
N SER A 64 2.69 5.96 12.78
CA SER A 64 1.73 5.64 11.74
C SER A 64 1.63 6.74 10.67
N PHE A 65 1.07 6.38 9.53
CA PHE A 65 0.77 7.30 8.43
C PHE A 65 -0.44 6.79 7.66
N ASP A 66 -1.16 7.67 6.99
CA ASP A 66 -2.25 7.30 6.09
C ASP A 66 -1.83 7.53 4.63
N LEU A 67 -2.13 6.55 3.79
CA LEU A 67 -2.00 6.64 2.33
C LEU A 67 -3.39 6.83 1.75
N ALA A 68 -3.68 8.03 1.27
CA ALA A 68 -4.94 8.34 0.60
C ALA A 68 -4.74 8.34 -0.92
N ILE A 69 -5.51 7.52 -1.64
CA ILE A 69 -5.51 7.46 -3.09
C ILE A 69 -6.76 8.17 -3.60
N GLU A 70 -6.57 9.41 -4.05
CA GLU A 70 -7.64 10.28 -4.54
C GLU A 70 -7.92 10.04 -6.03
N GLY A 71 -8.93 9.24 -6.31
CA GLY A 71 -9.36 8.97 -7.68
C GLY A 71 -10.51 7.98 -7.75
N GLN A 72 -10.31 6.88 -8.48
CA GLN A 72 -11.29 5.82 -8.62
C GLN A 72 -10.98 4.70 -7.63
N ALA A 73 -12.00 4.17 -6.97
CA ALA A 73 -11.87 3.00 -6.11
C ALA A 73 -13.05 2.06 -6.31
N ILE A 74 -12.80 0.75 -6.22
CA ILE A 74 -13.86 -0.26 -6.27
C ILE A 74 -14.81 -0.13 -5.08
N ASN A 75 -14.28 0.30 -3.94
CA ASN A 75 -15.01 0.70 -2.76
C ASN A 75 -14.21 1.82 -2.06
N GLN A 76 -14.91 2.81 -1.50
CA GLN A 76 -14.32 3.93 -0.77
C GLN A 76 -13.44 3.49 0.41
N VAL A 77 -13.63 2.29 0.95
CA VAL A 77 -12.75 1.76 2.01
C VAL A 77 -11.29 1.59 1.54
N TYR A 78 -11.04 1.42 0.24
CA TYR A 78 -9.71 1.24 -0.32
C TYR A 78 -9.01 2.55 -0.70
N SER A 79 -9.71 3.69 -0.67
CA SER A 79 -9.10 4.99 -0.99
C SER A 79 -8.24 5.53 0.14
N SER A 80 -8.31 4.95 1.34
CA SER A 80 -7.43 5.29 2.45
C SER A 80 -7.02 4.04 3.20
N ILE A 81 -5.71 3.76 3.22
CA ILE A 81 -5.13 2.65 3.98
C ILE A 81 -4.13 3.21 5.00
N CYS A 82 -4.18 2.69 6.22
CA CYS A 82 -3.24 3.07 7.26
C CYS A 82 -1.97 2.22 7.13
N GLY A 83 -0.82 2.89 7.12
CA GLY A 83 0.50 2.29 7.17
C GLY A 83 1.18 2.53 8.53
N ASN A 84 2.00 1.59 8.98
CA ASN A 84 2.86 1.74 10.14
C ASN A 84 4.20 1.04 9.93
N LEU A 85 5.14 1.31 10.84
CA LEU A 85 6.48 0.71 10.84
C LEU A 85 7.19 0.90 9.48
N PHE A 86 7.21 2.14 8.98
CA PHE A 86 8.01 2.45 7.79
C PHE A 86 9.50 2.30 8.10
N ILE A 87 10.14 1.37 7.39
CA ILE A 87 11.57 1.09 7.47
C ILE A 87 12.15 1.51 6.12
N PRO A 88 12.94 2.59 6.03
CA PRO A 88 13.39 3.13 4.73
C PRO A 88 14.56 2.38 4.09
N ASN A 89 15.21 1.43 4.79
CA ASN A 89 16.41 0.74 4.30
C ASN A 89 16.58 -0.64 4.97
N PRO A 90 17.25 -1.63 4.33
CA PRO A 90 17.83 -1.61 2.98
C PRO A 90 16.85 -1.98 1.87
N SER A 91 15.79 -2.72 2.20
CA SER A 91 14.63 -2.95 1.34
C SER A 91 13.48 -2.19 2.00
N PRO A 92 13.09 -1.00 1.49
CA PRO A 92 12.08 -0.20 2.16
C PRO A 92 10.79 -0.99 2.38
N SER A 93 10.21 -0.89 3.57
CA SER A 93 9.03 -1.67 3.92
C SER A 93 8.09 -0.93 4.86
N PHE A 94 6.82 -1.30 4.85
CA PHE A 94 5.86 -0.88 5.86
C PHE A 94 4.80 -1.95 6.05
N ILE A 95 4.03 -1.85 7.11
CA ILE A 95 2.87 -2.70 7.32
C ILE A 95 1.62 -1.88 7.10
N SER A 96 0.60 -2.44 6.48
CA SER A 96 -0.68 -1.77 6.27
C SER A 96 -1.85 -2.71 6.45
N GLU A 97 -2.95 -2.22 6.99
CA GLU A 97 -4.22 -2.93 7.03
C GLU A 97 -4.95 -2.69 5.71
N ILE A 98 -5.11 -3.75 4.91
CA ILE A 98 -5.86 -3.66 3.65
C ILE A 98 -7.28 -4.16 3.90
N PRO A 99 -8.32 -3.36 3.59
CA PRO A 99 -9.71 -3.75 3.79
C PRO A 99 -9.99 -5.12 3.18
N GLU A 100 -10.69 -5.99 3.92
CA GLU A 100 -11.03 -7.35 3.50
C GLU A 100 -9.83 -8.27 3.20
N HIS A 101 -8.60 -7.77 3.33
CA HIS A 101 -7.35 -8.49 3.05
C HIS A 101 -6.45 -8.61 4.27
N GLY A 102 -6.77 -7.96 5.38
CA GLY A 102 -6.04 -8.07 6.63
C GLY A 102 -4.75 -7.24 6.67
N ARG A 103 -3.98 -7.45 7.74
CA ARG A 103 -2.68 -6.82 7.96
C ARG A 103 -1.61 -7.42 7.04
N ARG A 104 -0.99 -6.58 6.19
CA ARG A 104 -0.02 -6.94 5.17
C ARG A 104 1.32 -6.26 5.38
N TYR A 105 2.41 -6.98 5.14
CA TYR A 105 3.76 -6.43 5.06
C TYR A 105 4.10 -6.11 3.60
N PHE A 106 4.29 -4.82 3.29
CA PHE A 106 4.71 -4.34 1.98
C PHE A 106 6.22 -4.17 1.95
N GLU A 107 6.86 -4.71 0.91
CA GLU A 107 8.27 -4.51 0.60
C GLU A 107 8.41 -3.87 -0.78
N LYS A 108 9.31 -2.89 -0.88
CA LYS A 108 9.62 -2.20 -2.14
C LYS A 108 10.52 -3.07 -3.02
N LEU A 109 10.23 -3.10 -4.32
CA LEU A 109 11.04 -3.79 -5.34
C LEU A 109 12.23 -2.98 -5.83
#